data_AF-A0A9N8PW52-F1
#
_entry.id   AF-A0A9N8PW52-F1
#
_cell.length_a   1.000
_cell.length_b   1.000
_cell.length_c   1.000
_cell.angle_alpha   90.00
_cell.angle_beta   90.00
_cell.angle_gamma   90.00
#
_symmetry.space_group_name_H-M   'P 1'
#
loop_
_entity.id
_entity.type
_entity.pdbx_description
1 polymer ?
#
loop_
_entity_poly.entity_id
_entity_poly.type
_entity_poly.pdbx_seq_one_letter_code
_entity_poly.pdbx_strand_id
1 'polypeptide(L)'
;MAQYLFKIGDHTPSAWEQKGVAIACYTLVTLCKRKSPVKTGTMSDSFPVLIFHTKTSYRISNIIGIIKVLTLIFIGITGLVVLGGHTRVQDPHANFRNAFEGKTTGYGLTNSLVKIIFSYAGYENAFNIVNEIQNPVKTIKRNASYSLVIVTVLYILANVAYFAAVPVNDIKKSGVTVASLFFTNVFGHAKGVKVFNLLIALRVLPFPKFWASTKPFGTPIGPYLVKWGVTIIMILAPPAGDAFNFITDLQTYPAAAFAFTMSVGLYMVCYRRKKLGVPRSEFRAWDAAVVFTILQNMYLLIMPWYPPTGGATGGDVSFWYATYCVTGIGILLLCGVYYYLWLYVLPKWGKYRIMQEVMVLEDGSSTNSLVRVALKDLSQWSQSHDEAGRAVVTGVRVEAKNEGRPEQV
;
A
#
# COMPACT_ATOMS: atom_id res chain seq x y z
N MET A 1 -10.37 2.27 13.21
CA MET A 1 -11.17 1.09 13.63
C MET A 1 -11.62 1.20 15.08
N ALA A 2 -10.72 1.37 16.06
CA ALA A 2 -11.10 1.51 17.47
C ALA A 2 -12.21 2.54 17.71
N GLN A 3 -12.10 3.74 17.12
CA GLN A 3 -13.14 4.78 17.20
C GLN A 3 -14.53 4.33 16.70
N TYR A 4 -14.59 3.51 15.64
CA TYR A 4 -15.86 2.97 15.14
C TYR A 4 -16.45 1.94 16.11
N LEU A 5 -15.62 1.08 16.72
CA LEU A 5 -16.06 0.08 17.70
C LEU A 5 -16.64 0.75 18.97
N PHE A 6 -15.96 1.76 19.49
CA PHE A 6 -16.46 2.52 20.64
C PHE A 6 -17.74 3.29 20.31
N LYS A 7 -17.85 3.84 19.09
CA LYS A 7 -19.08 4.52 18.61
C LYS A 7 -20.27 3.56 18.46
N ILE A 8 -20.05 2.26 18.22
CA ILE A 8 -21.13 1.25 18.21
C ILE A 8 -21.69 1.03 19.63
N GLY A 9 -20.80 1.10 20.63
CA GLY A 9 -21.14 1.00 22.06
C GLY A 9 -21.53 2.33 22.71
N ASP A 10 -21.78 3.38 21.94
CA ASP A 10 -22.17 4.72 22.41
C ASP A 10 -21.20 5.30 23.47
N HIS A 11 -19.92 4.92 23.42
CA HIS A 11 -18.87 5.36 24.35
C HIS A 11 -17.84 6.25 23.64
N THR A 12 -17.42 7.34 24.27
CA THR A 12 -16.34 8.21 23.78
C THR A 12 -15.01 7.81 24.43
N PRO A 13 -14.11 7.13 23.70
CA PRO A 13 -12.91 6.57 24.29
C PRO A 13 -11.81 7.62 24.47
N SER A 14 -11.10 7.55 25.59
CA SER A 14 -9.86 8.28 25.83
C SER A 14 -8.76 7.90 24.85
N ALA A 15 -7.74 8.75 24.72
CA ALA A 15 -6.60 8.51 23.84
C ALA A 15 -5.89 7.17 24.12
N TRP A 16 -5.76 6.81 25.40
CA TRP A 16 -5.14 5.56 25.83
C TRP A 16 -6.03 4.34 25.63
N GLU A 17 -7.35 4.47 25.74
CA GLU A 17 -8.28 3.38 25.39
C GLU A 17 -8.27 3.08 23.89
N GLN A 18 -8.21 4.12 23.05
CA GLN A 18 -8.09 3.94 21.59
C GLN A 18 -6.79 3.23 21.22
N LYS A 19 -5.66 3.68 21.79
CA LYS A 19 -4.34 3.06 21.58
C LYS A 19 -4.28 1.65 22.17
N GLY A 20 -4.83 1.44 23.36
CA GLY A 20 -4.90 0.17 24.05
C GLY A 20 -5.68 -0.87 23.25
N VAL A 21 -6.85 -0.52 22.71
CA VAL A 21 -7.61 -1.42 21.81
C VAL A 21 -6.85 -1.69 20.52
N ALA A 22 -6.20 -0.70 19.92
CA ALA A 22 -5.39 -0.91 18.72
C ALA A 22 -4.22 -1.87 18.97
N ILE A 23 -3.51 -1.71 20.09
CA ILE A 23 -2.42 -2.60 20.51
C ILE A 23 -2.97 -3.95 20.88
N ALA A 24 -4.09 -4.06 21.61
CA ALA A 24 -4.69 -5.33 21.99
C ALA A 24 -5.16 -6.12 20.76
N CYS A 25 -5.82 -5.48 19.80
CA CYS A 25 -6.19 -6.12 18.53
C CYS A 25 -4.95 -6.56 17.75
N TYR A 26 -3.94 -5.69 17.62
CA TYR A 26 -2.71 -6.03 16.89
C TYR A 26 -1.90 -7.13 17.61
N THR A 27 -1.82 -7.05 18.93
CA THR A 27 -1.13 -7.99 19.82
C THR A 27 -1.85 -9.32 19.89
N LEU A 28 -3.19 -9.36 19.91
CA LEU A 28 -3.96 -10.59 19.70
C LEU A 28 -3.65 -11.17 18.32
N VAL A 29 -3.66 -10.34 17.28
CA VAL A 29 -3.30 -10.77 15.91
C VAL A 29 -1.87 -11.35 15.84
N THR A 30 -0.94 -10.90 16.68
CA THR A 30 0.44 -11.40 16.70
C THR A 30 0.73 -12.50 17.73
N LEU A 31 0.11 -12.49 18.91
CA LEU A 31 0.33 -13.39 20.05
C LEU A 31 -0.65 -14.58 20.09
N CYS A 32 -1.84 -14.50 19.46
CA CYS A 32 -2.68 -15.69 19.22
C CYS A 32 -2.06 -16.70 18.23
N LYS A 33 -0.74 -16.62 17.98
CA LYS A 33 0.10 -17.76 17.61
C LYS A 33 0.36 -18.69 18.81
N ARG A 34 -0.68 -19.09 19.55
CA ARG A 34 -0.48 -19.95 20.71
C ARG A 34 -0.29 -21.40 20.27
N LYS A 35 0.88 -21.94 20.65
CA LYS A 35 1.25 -23.36 20.83
C LYS A 35 0.13 -24.34 20.46
N SER A 36 0.26 -25.05 19.34
CA SER A 36 -0.38 -26.37 19.28
C SER A 36 0.33 -27.30 20.26
N PRO A 37 -0.43 -28.08 21.04
CA PRO A 37 0.12 -28.99 22.02
C PRO A 37 0.91 -30.07 21.29
N VAL A 38 2.02 -30.43 21.92
CA VAL A 38 2.77 -31.65 21.66
C VAL A 38 1.81 -32.84 21.66
N LYS A 39 2.08 -33.78 20.73
CA LYS A 39 1.43 -35.08 20.68
C LYS A 39 1.47 -35.76 22.05
N THR A 40 0.31 -35.95 22.66
CA THR A 40 0.04 -37.10 23.51
C THR A 40 -1.44 -37.41 23.39
N GLY A 41 -1.73 -38.64 22.98
CA GLY A 41 -3.09 -39.07 22.70
C GLY A 41 -3.96 -38.96 23.94
N THR A 42 -5.03 -38.18 23.85
CA THR A 42 -6.29 -38.34 24.57
C THR A 42 -7.31 -37.45 23.88
N MET A 43 -8.36 -38.07 23.33
CA MET A 43 -9.51 -37.40 22.74
C MET A 43 -10.32 -36.73 23.84
N SER A 44 -10.13 -35.44 24.05
CA SER A 44 -11.18 -34.46 24.39
C SER A 44 -10.52 -33.09 24.48
N ASP A 45 -11.22 -32.04 24.05
CA ASP A 45 -10.87 -30.63 24.25
C ASP A 45 -9.88 -30.03 23.24
N SER A 46 -10.37 -29.77 22.03
CA SER A 46 -9.93 -28.64 21.18
C SER A 46 -10.91 -28.43 20.02
N PHE A 47 -11.98 -27.69 20.27
CA PHE A 47 -12.72 -27.03 19.19
C PHE A 47 -12.05 -25.67 18.88
N PRO A 48 -11.33 -25.58 17.76
CA PRO A 48 -11.49 -24.44 16.87
C PRO A 48 -11.88 -24.98 15.49
N VAL A 49 -13.16 -24.79 15.15
CA VAL A 49 -13.73 -25.24 13.88
C VAL A 49 -12.92 -24.65 12.72
N LEU A 50 -12.34 -25.59 11.96
CA LEU A 50 -11.91 -25.54 10.58
C LEU A 50 -11.81 -24.16 9.93
N ILE A 51 -10.59 -23.63 9.95
CA ILE A 51 -10.17 -22.53 9.10
C ILE A 51 -9.65 -23.15 7.78
N PHE A 52 -10.53 -23.23 6.79
CA PHE A 52 -10.35 -23.98 5.54
C PHE A 52 -9.35 -23.35 4.56
N HIS A 53 -8.52 -24.19 3.92
CA HIS A 53 -8.06 -24.17 2.51
C HIS A 53 -7.72 -22.80 1.85
N THR A 54 -6.54 -22.65 1.21
CA THR A 54 -6.13 -21.43 0.45
C THR A 54 -7.20 -20.90 -0.53
N LYS A 55 -7.98 -21.84 -1.12
CA LYS A 55 -9.15 -21.54 -1.96
C LYS A 55 -10.28 -20.80 -1.22
N THR A 56 -10.52 -21.10 0.05
CA THR A 56 -11.54 -20.43 0.89
C THR A 56 -11.09 -19.02 1.30
N SER A 57 -9.79 -18.82 1.54
CA SER A 57 -9.16 -17.51 1.78
C SER A 57 -9.43 -16.55 0.64
N TYR A 58 -9.15 -17.03 -0.57
CA TYR A 58 -9.37 -16.30 -1.79
C TYR A 58 -10.86 -15.97 -1.98
N ARG A 59 -11.76 -16.93 -1.74
CA ARG A 59 -13.22 -16.70 -1.79
C ARG A 59 -13.66 -15.62 -0.81
N ILE A 60 -13.20 -15.66 0.44
CA ILE A 60 -13.54 -14.66 1.46
C ILE A 60 -13.01 -13.26 1.05
N SER A 61 -11.77 -13.19 0.58
CA SER A 61 -11.18 -11.93 0.09
C SER A 61 -11.99 -11.34 -1.06
N ASN A 62 -12.42 -12.19 -2.02
CA ASN A 62 -13.25 -11.77 -3.14
C ASN A 62 -14.63 -11.29 -2.68
N ILE A 63 -15.28 -12.00 -1.75
CA ILE A 63 -16.57 -11.59 -1.18
C ILE A 63 -16.45 -10.21 -0.53
N ILE A 64 -15.40 -9.99 0.27
CA ILE A 64 -15.14 -8.68 0.90
C ILE A 64 -14.88 -7.60 -0.15
N GLY A 65 -14.14 -7.94 -1.21
CA GLY A 65 -13.93 -7.05 -2.36
C GLY A 65 -15.24 -6.64 -3.03
N ILE A 66 -16.13 -7.59 -3.30
CA ILE A 66 -17.46 -7.36 -3.88
C ILE A 66 -18.29 -6.47 -2.96
N ILE A 67 -18.35 -6.77 -1.66
CA ILE A 67 -19.08 -5.95 -0.68
C ILE A 67 -18.54 -4.52 -0.67
N LYS A 68 -17.22 -4.31 -0.76
CA LYS A 68 -16.62 -2.97 -0.83
C LYS A 68 -17.11 -2.19 -2.05
N VAL A 69 -17.10 -2.81 -3.23
CA VAL A 69 -17.55 -2.17 -4.47
C VAL A 69 -19.05 -1.87 -4.41
N LEU A 70 -19.88 -2.82 -4.00
CA LEU A 70 -21.32 -2.62 -3.83
C LEU A 70 -21.64 -1.50 -2.84
N THR A 71 -20.86 -1.39 -1.76
CA THR A 71 -21.01 -0.30 -0.78
C THR A 71 -20.72 1.07 -1.42
N LEU A 72 -19.69 1.18 -2.26
CA LEU A 72 -19.39 2.43 -2.96
C LEU A 72 -20.48 2.80 -3.96
N ILE A 73 -20.99 1.82 -4.72
CA ILE A 73 -22.12 2.03 -5.63
C ILE A 73 -23.36 2.50 -4.86
N PHE A 74 -23.67 1.86 -3.74
CA PHE A 74 -24.79 2.25 -2.88
C PHE A 74 -24.65 3.69 -2.38
N ILE A 75 -23.45 4.09 -1.91
CA ILE A 75 -23.19 5.47 -1.48
C ILE A 75 -23.37 6.45 -2.64
N GLY A 76 -22.85 6.12 -3.83
CA GLY A 76 -22.99 6.95 -5.02
C GLY A 76 -24.46 7.16 -5.41
N ILE A 77 -25.25 6.08 -5.49
CA ILE A 77 -26.69 6.16 -5.79
C ILE A 77 -27.41 6.99 -4.71
N THR A 78 -27.14 6.72 -3.44
CA THR A 78 -27.73 7.48 -2.32
C THR A 78 -27.43 8.97 -2.44
N GLY A 79 -26.19 9.34 -2.79
CA GLY A 79 -25.81 10.74 -3.02
C GLY A 79 -26.59 11.41 -4.14
N LEU A 80 -26.84 10.71 -5.26
CA LEU A 80 -27.67 11.22 -6.35
C LEU A 80 -29.14 11.41 -5.92
N VAL A 81 -29.67 10.51 -5.09
CA VAL A 81 -31.03 10.63 -4.52
C VAL A 81 -31.12 11.81 -3.55
N VAL A 82 -30.07 12.05 -2.74
CA VAL A 82 -29.96 13.22 -1.85
C VAL A 82 -29.97 14.51 -2.67
N LEU A 83 -29.18 14.59 -3.74
CA LEU A 83 -29.18 15.73 -4.67
C LEU A 83 -30.53 15.95 -5.34
N GLY A 84 -31.26 14.87 -5.62
CA GLY A 84 -32.63 14.95 -6.14
C GLY A 84 -33.67 15.44 -5.13
N GLY A 85 -33.30 15.76 -3.88
CA GLY A 85 -34.22 16.25 -2.84
C GLY A 85 -35.10 15.18 -2.19
N HIS A 86 -34.87 13.90 -2.46
CA HIS A 86 -35.73 12.80 -1.98
C HIS A 86 -35.29 12.25 -0.61
N THR A 87 -34.68 13.08 0.24
CA THR A 87 -34.13 12.65 1.55
C THR A 87 -34.37 13.70 2.63
N ARG A 88 -33.93 13.41 3.86
CA ARG A 88 -34.06 14.30 5.03
C ARG A 88 -33.08 15.48 5.06
N VAL A 89 -32.14 15.53 4.11
CA VAL A 89 -31.13 16.58 4.04
C VAL A 89 -31.79 17.88 3.58
N GLN A 90 -31.71 18.93 4.40
CA GLN A 90 -32.44 20.19 4.16
C GLN A 90 -31.94 20.98 2.94
N ASP A 91 -30.62 21.10 2.77
CA ASP A 91 -30.01 21.77 1.61
C ASP A 91 -28.87 20.95 1.00
N PRO A 92 -29.20 20.00 0.11
CA PRO A 92 -28.21 19.15 -0.58
C PRO A 92 -27.21 19.91 -1.46
N HIS A 93 -27.56 21.13 -1.88
CA HIS A 93 -26.77 21.92 -2.82
C HIS A 93 -25.86 22.95 -2.13
N ALA A 94 -25.97 23.11 -0.81
CA ALA A 94 -25.25 24.15 -0.05
C ALA A 94 -23.74 24.17 -0.34
N ASN A 95 -23.09 23.00 -0.32
CA ASN A 95 -21.65 22.88 -0.53
C ASN A 95 -21.23 23.06 -1.99
N PHE A 96 -22.17 22.99 -2.95
CA PHE A 96 -21.88 23.10 -4.39
C PHE A 96 -22.02 24.53 -4.93
N ARG A 97 -22.75 25.42 -4.23
CA ARG A 97 -22.93 26.82 -4.68
C ARG A 97 -21.60 27.58 -4.73
N ASN A 98 -20.75 27.36 -3.74
CA ASN A 98 -19.43 28.00 -3.61
C ASN A 98 -18.30 26.95 -3.56
N ALA A 99 -18.33 25.97 -4.47
CA ALA A 99 -17.44 24.81 -4.41
C ALA A 99 -15.93 25.16 -4.47
N PHE A 100 -15.57 26.31 -5.05
CA PHE A 100 -14.19 26.78 -5.18
C PHE A 100 -13.84 27.90 -4.19
N GLU A 101 -14.72 28.21 -3.23
CA GLU A 101 -14.47 29.25 -2.25
C GLU A 101 -13.43 28.76 -1.21
N GLY A 102 -12.37 29.55 -1.04
CA GLY A 102 -11.28 29.26 -0.11
C GLY A 102 -9.94 29.78 -0.63
N LYS A 103 -8.93 29.78 0.24
CA LYS A 103 -7.55 30.10 -0.15
C LYS A 103 -6.75 28.80 -0.29
N THR A 104 -6.21 28.55 -1.47
CA THR A 104 -5.27 27.44 -1.68
C THR A 104 -3.93 27.81 -1.06
N THR A 105 -3.36 26.87 -0.31
CA THR A 105 -2.01 26.99 0.27
C THR A 105 -1.15 25.87 -0.28
N GLY A 106 0.15 26.12 -0.47
CA GLY A 106 1.08 25.10 -0.95
C GLY A 106 1.06 23.84 -0.08
N TYR A 107 1.03 24.01 1.24
CA TYR A 107 0.89 22.92 2.19
C TYR A 107 -0.46 22.19 2.06
N GLY A 108 -1.58 22.92 2.01
CA GLY A 108 -2.92 22.33 1.92
C GLY A 108 -3.10 21.48 0.65
N LEU A 109 -2.63 21.99 -0.50
CA LEU A 109 -2.65 21.26 -1.76
C LEU A 109 -1.80 19.99 -1.70
N THR A 110 -0.63 20.09 -1.08
CA THR A 110 0.27 18.94 -0.89
C THR A 110 -0.36 17.86 -0.04
N ASN A 111 -0.94 18.22 1.10
CA ASN A 111 -1.58 17.25 1.97
C ASN A 111 -2.78 16.57 1.27
N SER A 112 -3.64 17.35 0.61
CA SER A 112 -4.74 16.77 -0.18
C SER A 112 -4.24 15.80 -1.24
N LEU A 113 -3.15 16.15 -1.95
CA LEU A 113 -2.53 15.27 -2.94
C LEU A 113 -2.01 13.97 -2.32
N VAL A 114 -1.36 14.04 -1.16
CA VAL A 114 -0.88 12.84 -0.43
C VAL A 114 -2.04 11.91 -0.07
N LYS A 115 -3.16 12.44 0.47
CA LYS A 115 -4.34 11.62 0.79
C LYS A 115 -5.01 11.02 -0.46
N ILE A 116 -5.01 11.74 -1.58
CA ILE A 116 -5.49 11.23 -2.87
C ILE A 116 -4.61 10.08 -3.36
N ILE A 117 -3.29 10.26 -3.39
CA ILE A 117 -2.34 9.20 -3.82
C ILE A 117 -2.50 7.96 -2.95
N PHE A 118 -2.59 8.14 -1.64
CA PHE A 118 -2.83 7.03 -0.71
C PHE A 118 -4.12 6.26 -1.03
N SER A 119 -5.17 6.95 -1.48
CA SER A 119 -6.45 6.32 -1.83
C SER A 119 -6.36 5.42 -3.07
N TYR A 120 -5.40 5.67 -3.96
CA TYR A 120 -5.14 4.84 -5.15
C TYR A 120 -4.00 3.83 -4.96
N ALA A 121 -3.37 3.77 -3.77
CA ALA A 121 -2.24 2.88 -3.51
C ALA A 121 -2.64 1.40 -3.62
N GLY A 122 -1.68 0.55 -4.02
CA GLY A 122 -1.83 -0.90 -4.09
C GLY A 122 -1.97 -1.44 -5.52
N TYR A 123 -2.15 -0.58 -6.53
CA TYR A 123 -2.17 -1.00 -7.94
C TYR A 123 -0.82 -1.60 -8.37
N GLU A 124 0.27 -1.18 -7.72
CA GLU A 124 1.63 -1.66 -7.97
C GLU A 124 1.77 -3.17 -7.75
N ASN A 125 0.95 -3.76 -6.87
CA ASN A 125 0.99 -5.20 -6.58
C ASN A 125 0.63 -6.06 -7.79
N ALA A 126 -0.14 -5.53 -8.75
CA ALA A 126 -0.45 -6.23 -9.99
C ALA A 126 0.79 -6.47 -10.86
N PHE A 127 1.82 -5.63 -10.74
CA PHE A 127 3.08 -5.81 -11.49
C PHE A 127 4.00 -6.87 -10.88
N ASN A 128 3.84 -7.21 -9.59
CA ASN A 128 4.65 -8.25 -8.95
C ASN A 128 4.35 -9.65 -9.50
N ILE A 129 3.16 -9.85 -10.08
CA ILE A 129 2.71 -11.10 -10.69
C ILE A 129 2.59 -10.98 -12.21
N VAL A 130 3.24 -9.99 -12.83
CA VAL A 130 3.12 -9.74 -14.27
C VAL A 130 3.51 -10.97 -15.11
N ASN A 131 4.47 -11.76 -14.64
CA ASN A 131 4.94 -12.96 -15.32
C ASN A 131 3.91 -14.12 -15.29
N GLU A 132 2.94 -14.07 -14.38
CA GLU A 132 1.85 -15.06 -14.30
C GLU A 132 0.65 -14.68 -15.20
N ILE A 133 0.63 -13.44 -15.73
CA ILE A 133 -0.48 -12.93 -16.54
C ILE A 133 -0.30 -13.38 -17.99
N GLN A 134 -1.29 -14.12 -18.52
CA GLN A 134 -1.34 -14.43 -19.94
C GLN A 134 -1.43 -13.14 -20.79
N ASN A 135 -0.53 -13.01 -21.77
CA ASN A 135 -0.41 -11.82 -22.63
C ASN A 135 -0.32 -10.51 -21.81
N PRO A 136 0.72 -10.34 -20.98
CA PRO A 136 0.74 -9.33 -19.92
C PRO A 136 0.60 -7.90 -20.45
N VAL A 137 1.22 -7.60 -21.60
CA VAL A 137 1.20 -6.26 -22.21
C VAL A 137 -0.23 -5.81 -22.56
N LYS A 138 -1.00 -6.66 -23.24
CA LYS A 138 -2.37 -6.34 -23.67
C LYS A 138 -3.32 -6.35 -22.48
N THR A 139 -3.20 -7.37 -21.62
CA THR A 139 -4.07 -7.56 -20.47
C THR A 139 -3.93 -6.43 -19.46
N ILE A 140 -2.70 -6.05 -19.09
CA ILE A 140 -2.47 -4.93 -18.16
C ILE A 140 -2.94 -3.62 -18.76
N LYS A 141 -2.58 -3.29 -20.01
CA LYS A 141 -3.00 -2.01 -20.62
C LYS A 141 -4.51 -1.82 -20.62
N ARG A 142 -5.26 -2.86 -20.97
CA ARG A 142 -6.72 -2.79 -21.03
C ARG A 142 -7.36 -2.79 -19.64
N ASN A 143 -7.04 -3.80 -18.83
CA ASN A 143 -7.70 -4.00 -17.55
C ASN A 143 -7.29 -2.96 -16.50
N ALA A 144 -6.04 -2.50 -16.50
CA ALA A 144 -5.61 -1.41 -15.61
C ALA A 144 -6.32 -0.10 -15.96
N SER A 145 -6.50 0.19 -17.25
CA SER A 145 -7.24 1.39 -17.69
C SER A 145 -8.71 1.34 -17.27
N TYR A 146 -9.38 0.21 -17.50
CA TYR A 146 -10.77 0.04 -17.06
C TYR A 146 -10.92 0.12 -15.54
N SER A 147 -10.02 -0.54 -14.80
CA SER A 147 -10.02 -0.48 -13.33
C SER A 147 -9.85 0.96 -12.83
N LEU A 148 -8.91 1.72 -13.42
CA LEU A 148 -8.68 3.11 -13.04
C LEU A 148 -9.90 3.99 -13.30
N VAL A 149 -10.54 3.86 -14.47
CA VAL A 149 -11.75 4.63 -14.82
C VAL A 149 -12.90 4.31 -13.86
N ILE A 150 -13.16 3.03 -13.60
CA ILE A 150 -14.24 2.60 -12.69
C ILE A 150 -13.99 3.14 -11.28
N VAL A 151 -12.77 2.99 -10.75
CA VAL A 151 -12.41 3.49 -9.41
C VAL A 151 -12.55 5.02 -9.35
N THR A 152 -12.10 5.72 -10.39
CA THR A 152 -12.22 7.19 -10.47
C THR A 152 -13.68 7.64 -10.41
N VAL A 153 -14.56 7.02 -11.21
CA VAL A 153 -16.00 7.34 -11.21
C VAL A 153 -16.61 7.06 -9.84
N LEU A 154 -16.35 5.89 -9.24
CA LEU A 154 -16.89 5.54 -7.91
C LEU A 154 -16.40 6.49 -6.82
N TYR A 155 -15.13 6.91 -6.87
CA TYR A 155 -14.56 7.82 -5.88
C TYR A 155 -15.12 9.24 -6.04
N ILE A 156 -15.30 9.72 -7.28
CA ILE A 156 -15.96 11.01 -7.52
C ILE A 156 -17.41 10.96 -7.02
N LEU A 157 -18.17 9.92 -7.36
CA LEU A 157 -19.56 9.77 -6.90
C LEU A 157 -19.65 9.70 -5.37
N ALA A 158 -18.72 9.02 -4.70
CA ALA A 158 -18.69 8.97 -3.23
C ALA A 158 -18.39 10.36 -2.62
N ASN A 159 -17.48 11.14 -3.21
CA ASN A 159 -17.20 12.49 -2.76
C ASN A 159 -18.40 13.43 -2.97
N VAL A 160 -19.06 13.34 -4.14
CA VAL A 160 -20.29 14.08 -4.42
C VAL A 160 -21.37 13.71 -3.40
N ALA A 161 -21.54 12.42 -3.07
CA ALA A 161 -22.48 11.98 -2.05
C ALA A 161 -22.17 12.57 -0.67
N TYR A 162 -20.91 12.58 -0.24
CA TYR A 162 -20.52 13.17 1.04
C TYR A 162 -20.78 14.67 1.10
N PHE A 163 -20.44 15.41 0.04
CA PHE A 163 -20.72 16.85 -0.02
C PHE A 163 -22.20 17.17 -0.19
N ALA A 164 -23.01 16.28 -0.75
CA ALA A 164 -24.46 16.48 -0.81
C ALA A 164 -25.13 16.28 0.56
N ALA A 165 -24.69 15.32 1.37
CA ALA A 165 -25.41 14.98 2.60
C ALA A 165 -24.81 15.56 3.89
N VAL A 166 -23.56 16.02 3.89
CA VAL A 166 -22.87 16.50 5.10
C VAL A 166 -22.39 17.94 4.89
N PRO A 167 -22.79 18.90 5.75
CA PRO A 167 -22.27 20.26 5.70
C PRO A 167 -20.73 20.28 5.85
N VAL A 168 -20.04 21.13 5.07
CA VAL A 168 -18.56 21.22 5.09
C VAL A 168 -18.00 21.51 6.49
N ASN A 169 -18.72 22.27 7.32
CA ASN A 169 -18.30 22.57 8.69
C ASN A 169 -18.24 21.32 9.57
N ASP A 170 -19.14 20.36 9.34
CA ASP A 170 -19.17 19.11 10.08
C ASP A 170 -18.10 18.16 9.55
N ILE A 171 -17.87 18.12 8.22
CA ILE A 171 -16.78 17.36 7.61
C ILE A 171 -15.44 17.77 8.25
N LYS A 172 -15.17 19.08 8.35
CA LYS A 172 -13.94 19.63 8.94
C LYS A 172 -13.75 19.24 10.42
N LYS A 173 -14.83 19.11 11.19
CA LYS A 173 -14.78 18.74 12.62
C LYS A 173 -14.76 17.23 12.86
N SER A 174 -15.27 16.43 11.92
CA SER A 174 -15.57 15.00 12.12
C SER A 174 -14.38 14.04 12.03
N GLY A 175 -13.22 14.51 11.57
CA GLY A 175 -12.04 13.68 11.36
C GLY A 175 -12.32 12.47 10.47
N VAL A 176 -11.86 11.28 10.88
CA VAL A 176 -11.97 10.01 10.12
C VAL A 176 -13.38 9.39 10.06
N THR A 177 -14.43 10.14 10.41
CA THR A 177 -15.81 9.62 10.54
C THR A 177 -16.84 10.23 9.58
N VAL A 178 -16.41 10.85 8.48
CA VAL A 178 -17.29 11.45 7.46
C VAL A 178 -18.37 10.48 6.97
N ALA A 179 -18.02 9.20 6.75
CA ALA A 179 -18.98 8.19 6.35
C ALA A 179 -20.07 7.97 7.41
N SER A 180 -19.71 7.96 8.70
CA SER A 180 -20.71 7.85 9.77
C SER A 180 -21.66 9.04 9.79
N LEU A 181 -21.17 10.27 9.55
CA LEU A 181 -22.02 11.46 9.48
C LEU A 181 -22.96 11.43 8.28
N PHE A 182 -22.48 11.02 7.11
CA PHE A 182 -23.31 10.84 5.91
C PHE A 182 -24.51 9.95 6.22
N PHE A 183 -24.28 8.77 6.81
CA PHE A 183 -25.38 7.84 7.12
C PHE A 183 -26.33 8.39 8.19
N THR A 184 -25.81 9.08 9.21
CA THR A 184 -26.65 9.73 10.22
C THR A 184 -27.54 10.82 9.61
N ASN A 185 -27.01 11.64 8.71
CA ASN A 185 -27.76 12.73 8.08
C ASN A 185 -28.81 12.23 7.08
N VAL A 186 -28.49 11.19 6.30
CA VAL A 186 -29.40 10.66 5.28
C VAL A 186 -30.49 9.77 5.89
N PHE A 187 -30.13 8.87 6.80
CA PHE A 187 -31.05 7.83 7.33
C PHE A 187 -31.54 8.09 8.76
N GLY A 188 -31.01 9.10 9.47
CA GLY A 188 -31.30 9.39 10.87
C GLY A 188 -30.66 8.41 11.87
N HIS A 189 -30.98 8.54 13.16
CA HIS A 189 -30.46 7.69 14.26
C HIS A 189 -31.00 6.24 14.28
N ALA A 190 -31.46 5.70 13.15
CA ALA A 190 -32.04 4.37 13.08
C ALA A 190 -30.97 3.25 13.12
N LYS A 191 -31.42 2.02 13.44
CA LYS A 191 -30.63 0.77 13.55
C LYS A 191 -29.65 0.48 12.37
N GLY A 192 -29.80 1.16 11.22
CA GLY A 192 -28.91 1.05 10.05
C GLY A 192 -27.51 1.67 10.22
N VAL A 193 -27.32 2.68 11.10
CA VAL A 193 -26.00 3.30 11.34
C VAL A 193 -25.03 2.30 12.02
N LYS A 194 -25.55 1.43 12.90
CA LYS A 194 -24.75 0.39 13.57
C LYS A 194 -24.32 -0.73 12.59
N VAL A 195 -25.21 -1.15 11.68
CA VAL A 195 -24.90 -2.14 10.63
C VAL A 195 -23.85 -1.60 9.64
N PHE A 196 -23.93 -0.33 9.27
CA PHE A 196 -22.95 0.27 8.36
C PHE A 196 -21.58 0.52 9.01
N ASN A 197 -21.54 1.01 10.26
CA ASN A 197 -20.28 1.10 11.03
C ASN A 197 -19.64 -0.28 11.23
N LEU A 198 -20.45 -1.33 11.37
CA LEU A 198 -19.99 -2.72 11.37
C LEU A 198 -19.41 -3.13 10.00
N LEU A 199 -20.06 -2.79 8.88
CA LEU A 199 -19.53 -3.05 7.53
C LEU A 199 -18.22 -2.32 7.23
N ILE A 200 -18.04 -1.09 7.74
CA ILE A 200 -16.76 -0.36 7.67
C ILE A 200 -15.72 -1.02 8.59
N ALA A 201 -16.09 -1.40 9.81
CA ALA A 201 -15.19 -2.10 10.73
C ALA A 201 -14.75 -3.48 10.18
N LEU A 202 -15.64 -4.16 9.44
CA LEU A 202 -15.37 -5.45 8.78
C LEU A 202 -14.36 -5.32 7.61
N ARG A 203 -13.99 -4.10 7.20
CA ARG A 203 -12.97 -3.86 6.15
C ARG A 203 -11.55 -4.18 6.63
N VAL A 204 -11.36 -4.31 7.94
CA VAL A 204 -10.12 -4.83 8.54
C VAL A 204 -10.41 -6.26 8.99
N LEU A 205 -10.07 -7.22 8.14
CA LEU A 205 -9.96 -8.60 8.60
C LEU A 205 -8.86 -8.67 9.66
N PRO A 206 -9.13 -9.10 10.90
CA PRO A 206 -8.06 -9.68 11.70
C PRO A 206 -7.54 -10.92 10.97
N PHE A 207 -6.22 -11.12 10.99
CA PHE A 207 -5.51 -12.30 10.43
C PHE A 207 -5.26 -12.41 8.91
N PRO A 208 -4.73 -11.41 8.18
CA PRO A 208 -4.20 -11.64 6.82
C PRO A 208 -3.06 -12.68 6.78
N LYS A 209 -2.34 -12.86 7.90
CA LYS A 209 -1.22 -13.82 8.03
C LYS A 209 -1.62 -15.25 8.41
N PHE A 210 -2.90 -15.49 8.72
CA PHE A 210 -3.44 -16.85 8.71
C PHE A 210 -3.50 -17.39 7.26
N TRP A 211 -3.67 -16.49 6.29
CA TRP A 211 -4.07 -16.82 4.93
C TRP A 211 -2.93 -16.95 3.90
N ALA A 212 -1.65 -16.79 4.27
CA ALA A 212 -0.57 -16.67 3.29
C ALA A 212 0.80 -17.26 3.65
N SER A 213 0.93 -18.39 4.37
CA SER A 213 2.15 -19.25 4.22
C SER A 213 2.09 -20.65 4.87
N THR A 214 2.94 -21.54 4.32
CA THR A 214 3.01 -23.01 4.39
C THR A 214 4.02 -23.54 5.42
N LYS A 215 3.60 -24.55 6.20
CA LYS A 215 4.30 -25.21 7.34
C LYS A 215 5.65 -25.91 6.98
N PRO A 216 6.52 -26.28 7.96
CA PRO A 216 6.29 -26.35 9.41
C PRO A 216 7.10 -25.36 10.29
N PHE A 217 8.28 -24.90 9.88
CA PHE A 217 9.06 -23.82 10.51
C PHE A 217 9.68 -22.91 9.42
N GLY A 218 8.82 -22.30 8.59
CA GLY A 218 9.20 -21.48 7.43
C GLY A 218 8.80 -20.00 7.53
N THR A 219 8.80 -19.38 8.72
CA THR A 219 8.58 -17.92 8.86
C THR A 219 9.79 -17.23 9.48
N PRO A 220 10.30 -16.13 8.90
CA PRO A 220 11.39 -15.41 9.53
C PRO A 220 10.83 -14.60 10.71
N ILE A 221 10.95 -15.15 11.92
CA ILE A 221 10.47 -14.57 13.18
C ILE A 221 11.03 -13.16 13.38
N GLY A 222 12.28 -12.91 12.97
CA GLY A 222 12.95 -11.61 13.01
C GLY A 222 12.16 -10.49 12.32
N PRO A 223 11.94 -10.55 10.98
CA PRO A 223 11.10 -9.60 10.25
C PRO A 223 9.71 -9.38 10.84
N TYR A 224 9.10 -10.42 11.43
CA TYR A 224 7.79 -10.29 12.06
C TYR A 224 7.84 -9.56 13.40
N LEU A 225 8.86 -9.81 14.23
CA LEU A 225 9.08 -9.09 15.49
C LEU A 225 9.47 -7.63 15.24
N VAL A 226 10.34 -7.38 14.26
CA VAL A 226 10.69 -6.01 13.84
C VAL A 226 9.45 -5.29 13.33
N LYS A 227 8.66 -5.92 12.45
CA LYS A 227 7.40 -5.34 11.98
C LYS A 227 6.40 -5.11 13.12
N TRP A 228 6.34 -6.01 14.10
CA TRP A 228 5.49 -5.85 15.28
C TRP A 228 5.93 -4.66 16.13
N GLY A 229 7.22 -4.58 16.48
CA GLY A 229 7.79 -3.51 17.28
C GLY A 229 7.65 -2.15 16.60
N VAL A 230 7.98 -2.07 15.30
CA VAL A 230 7.80 -0.83 14.52
C VAL A 230 6.33 -0.42 14.47
N THR A 231 5.40 -1.37 14.35
CA THR A 231 3.96 -1.05 14.34
C THR A 231 3.47 -0.55 15.71
N ILE A 232 3.96 -1.12 16.81
CA ILE A 232 3.63 -0.63 18.16
C ILE A 232 4.16 0.78 18.38
N ILE A 233 5.40 1.04 17.98
CA ILE A 233 5.98 2.39 18.04
C ILE A 233 5.11 3.36 17.21
N MET A 234 4.68 2.97 16.01
CA MET A 234 3.81 3.81 15.17
C MET A 234 2.40 4.01 15.73
N ILE A 235 1.89 3.11 16.58
CA ILE A 235 0.61 3.30 17.27
C ILE A 235 0.77 4.20 18.51
N LEU A 236 1.88 4.06 19.22
CA LEU A 236 2.12 4.76 20.49
C LEU A 236 2.68 6.17 20.30
N ALA A 237 3.58 6.38 19.34
CA ALA A 237 4.34 7.62 19.18
C ALA A 237 3.47 8.82 18.75
N PRO A 238 2.56 8.71 17.76
CA PRO A 238 1.71 9.83 17.39
C PRO A 238 0.62 10.08 18.45
N PRO A 239 0.20 11.33 18.68
CA PRO A 239 -1.01 11.64 19.45
C PRO A 239 -2.24 10.94 18.88
N ALA A 240 -3.21 10.62 19.75
CA ALA A 240 -4.44 9.96 19.31
C ALA A 240 -5.26 10.90 18.41
N GLY A 241 -5.63 10.41 17.22
CA GLY A 241 -6.27 11.22 16.18
C GLY A 241 -5.35 11.54 15.00
N ASP A 242 -4.06 11.75 15.26
CA ASP A 242 -3.07 12.13 14.22
C ASP A 242 -2.43 10.93 13.55
N ALA A 243 -2.43 9.77 14.21
CA ALA A 243 -1.72 8.58 13.76
C ALA A 243 -2.04 8.17 12.32
N PHE A 244 -3.31 8.28 11.90
CA PHE A 244 -3.69 7.96 10.52
C PHE A 244 -3.03 8.91 9.52
N ASN A 245 -3.19 10.22 9.74
CA ASN A 245 -2.62 11.24 8.86
C ASN A 245 -1.10 11.11 8.79
N PHE A 246 -0.44 11.06 9.95
CA PHE A 246 1.00 10.94 10.05
C PHE A 246 1.55 9.68 9.36
N ILE A 247 0.93 8.52 9.56
CA ILE A 247 1.38 7.27 8.93
C ILE A 247 1.19 7.33 7.41
N THR A 248 0.07 7.88 6.94
CA THR A 248 -0.19 8.06 5.50
C THR A 248 0.85 8.99 4.86
N ASP A 249 1.23 10.08 5.54
CA ASP A 249 2.22 11.03 5.02
C ASP A 249 3.63 10.44 5.08
N LEU A 250 3.96 9.75 6.17
CA LEU A 250 5.25 9.07 6.36
C LEU A 250 5.46 7.92 5.37
N GLN A 251 4.40 7.24 4.92
CA GLN A 251 4.50 6.23 3.87
C GLN A 251 4.75 6.88 2.50
N THR A 252 4.03 7.96 2.20
CA THR A 252 4.05 8.60 0.87
C THR A 252 5.39 9.28 0.59
N TYR A 253 6.02 9.89 1.59
CA TYR A 253 7.25 10.66 1.36
C TYR A 253 8.46 9.81 0.91
N PRO A 254 8.85 8.72 1.60
CA PRO A 254 9.90 7.81 1.11
C PRO A 254 9.51 7.14 -0.21
N ALA A 255 8.24 6.78 -0.39
CA ALA A 255 7.75 6.20 -1.64
C ALA A 255 7.93 7.18 -2.81
N ALA A 256 7.65 8.47 -2.62
CA ALA A 256 7.88 9.51 -3.61
C ALA A 256 9.38 9.66 -3.95
N ALA A 257 10.28 9.52 -2.96
CA ALA A 257 11.72 9.56 -3.20
C ALA A 257 12.20 8.39 -4.09
N PHE A 258 11.73 7.17 -3.82
CA PHE A 258 12.02 6.01 -4.66
C PHE A 258 11.38 6.15 -6.05
N ALA A 259 10.12 6.57 -6.12
CA ALA A 259 9.41 6.76 -7.39
C ALA A 259 10.05 7.86 -8.25
N PHE A 260 10.51 8.96 -7.65
CA PHE A 260 11.26 10.01 -8.32
C PHE A 260 12.55 9.45 -8.94
N THR A 261 13.37 8.77 -8.13
CA THR A 261 14.64 8.19 -8.58
C THR A 261 14.43 7.16 -9.69
N MET A 262 13.42 6.29 -9.53
CA MET A 262 13.04 5.29 -10.54
C MET A 262 12.57 5.94 -11.84
N SER A 263 11.75 6.99 -11.78
CA SER A 263 11.22 7.68 -12.97
C SER A 263 12.32 8.42 -13.71
N VAL A 264 13.25 9.08 -13.00
CA VAL A 264 14.44 9.71 -13.59
C VAL A 264 15.33 8.66 -14.25
N GLY A 265 15.60 7.54 -13.58
CA GLY A 265 16.36 6.42 -14.14
C GLY A 265 15.71 5.85 -15.40
N LEU A 266 14.40 5.64 -15.39
CA LEU A 266 13.62 5.20 -16.55
C LEU A 266 13.75 6.19 -17.71
N TYR A 267 13.59 7.50 -17.45
CA TYR A 267 13.74 8.53 -18.47
C TYR A 267 15.15 8.51 -19.10
N MET A 268 16.20 8.39 -18.28
CA MET A 268 17.58 8.28 -18.76
C MET A 268 17.80 7.04 -19.63
N VAL A 269 17.25 5.88 -19.22
CA VAL A 269 17.34 4.63 -20.01
C VAL A 269 16.61 4.78 -21.33
N CYS A 270 15.39 5.31 -21.33
CA CYS A 270 14.61 5.57 -22.53
C CYS A 270 15.35 6.51 -23.49
N TYR A 271 15.96 7.58 -22.97
CA TYR A 271 16.77 8.52 -23.75
C TYR A 271 18.00 7.84 -24.38
N ARG A 272 18.76 7.07 -23.59
CA ARG A 272 19.95 6.35 -24.07
C ARG A 272 19.60 5.30 -25.13
N ARG A 273 18.53 4.52 -24.95
CA ARG A 273 18.08 3.52 -25.93
C ARG A 273 17.65 4.16 -27.25
N LYS A 274 16.98 5.32 -27.20
CA LYS A 274 16.65 6.10 -28.40
C LYS A 274 17.92 6.53 -29.15
N LYS A 275 18.94 7.01 -28.44
CA LYS A 275 20.23 7.40 -29.03
C LYS A 275 20.97 6.23 -29.69
N LEU A 276 20.83 5.03 -29.11
CA LEU A 276 21.48 3.80 -29.59
C LEU A 276 20.67 3.07 -30.69
N GLY A 277 19.53 3.60 -31.12
CA GLY A 277 18.69 2.98 -32.16
C GLY A 277 18.09 1.62 -31.75
N VAL A 278 18.06 1.29 -30.46
CA VAL A 278 17.58 -0.01 -29.97
C VAL A 278 16.05 -0.10 -30.15
N PRO A 279 15.51 -1.23 -30.67
CA PRO A 279 14.08 -1.40 -30.83
C PRO A 279 13.32 -1.18 -29.51
N ARG A 280 12.16 -0.54 -29.63
CA ARG A 280 11.32 -0.14 -28.48
C ARG A 280 10.81 -1.38 -27.74
N SER A 281 10.70 -1.28 -26.42
CA SER A 281 10.11 -2.32 -25.57
C SER A 281 8.62 -2.51 -25.86
N GLU A 282 8.12 -3.72 -25.61
CA GLU A 282 6.69 -4.04 -25.71
C GLU A 282 5.85 -3.21 -24.72
N PHE A 283 6.35 -3.05 -23.50
CA PHE A 283 5.84 -2.06 -22.54
C PHE A 283 6.31 -0.66 -22.93
N ARG A 284 5.38 0.12 -23.48
CA ARG A 284 5.59 1.50 -23.89
C ARG A 284 5.10 2.45 -22.80
N ALA A 285 6.01 3.19 -22.19
CA ALA A 285 5.69 4.37 -21.39
C ALA A 285 5.62 5.60 -22.30
N TRP A 286 4.66 6.49 -22.07
CA TRP A 286 4.58 7.77 -22.76
C TRP A 286 5.60 8.72 -22.14
N ASP A 287 6.46 9.35 -22.95
CA ASP A 287 7.49 10.27 -22.45
C ASP A 287 6.87 11.38 -21.59
N ALA A 288 5.72 11.92 -22.03
CA ALA A 288 4.96 12.92 -21.28
C ALA A 288 4.48 12.41 -19.90
N ALA A 289 4.05 11.15 -19.81
CA ALA A 289 3.62 10.56 -18.55
C ALA A 289 4.81 10.38 -17.58
N VAL A 290 5.97 9.98 -18.09
CA VAL A 290 7.20 9.86 -17.28
C VAL A 290 7.63 11.23 -16.75
N VAL A 291 7.64 12.26 -17.60
CA VAL A 291 7.97 13.64 -17.18
C VAL A 291 6.98 14.15 -16.14
N PHE A 292 5.68 13.92 -16.35
CA PHE A 292 4.65 14.28 -15.39
C PHE A 292 4.87 13.60 -14.04
N THR A 293 5.17 12.30 -14.02
CA THR A 293 5.47 11.55 -12.79
C THR A 293 6.73 12.08 -12.10
N ILE A 294 7.76 12.49 -12.84
CA ILE A 294 8.97 13.14 -12.25
C ILE A 294 8.57 14.45 -11.57
N LEU A 295 7.81 15.31 -12.25
CA LEU A 295 7.38 16.60 -11.71
C LEU A 295 6.47 16.43 -10.48
N GLN A 296 5.53 15.48 -10.52
CA GLN A 296 4.65 15.17 -9.40
C GLN A 296 5.44 14.68 -8.19
N ASN A 297 6.38 13.74 -8.35
CA ASN A 297 7.17 13.25 -7.22
C ASN A 297 8.13 14.33 -6.70
N MET A 298 8.69 15.17 -7.57
CA MET A 298 9.49 16.33 -7.16
C MET A 298 8.66 17.31 -6.31
N TYR A 299 7.43 17.60 -6.73
CA TYR A 299 6.48 18.41 -5.95
C TYR A 299 6.28 17.81 -4.55
N LEU A 300 6.07 16.50 -4.45
CA LEU A 300 5.88 15.78 -3.18
C LEU A 300 7.14 15.70 -2.30
N LEU A 301 8.32 16.01 -2.82
CA LEU A 301 9.55 16.06 -2.03
C LEU A 301 9.86 17.48 -1.54
N ILE A 302 9.44 18.51 -2.28
CA ILE A 302 9.76 19.91 -1.99
C ILE A 302 8.65 20.59 -1.19
N MET A 303 7.41 20.51 -1.67
CA MET A 303 6.30 21.29 -1.11
C MET A 303 5.88 20.92 0.31
N PRO A 304 6.06 19.68 0.80
CA PRO A 304 5.90 19.36 2.22
C PRO A 304 6.69 20.24 3.20
N TRP A 305 7.82 20.80 2.76
CA TRP A 305 8.66 21.66 3.60
C TRP A 305 8.12 23.07 3.72
N TYR A 306 7.22 23.48 2.83
CA TYR A 306 6.62 24.80 2.87
C TYR A 306 5.64 24.90 4.05
N PRO A 307 5.78 25.91 4.92
CA PRO A 307 4.99 25.98 6.15
C PRO A 307 3.50 26.22 5.89
N PRO A 308 2.61 25.61 6.70
CA PRO A 308 1.19 25.93 6.66
C PRO A 308 0.91 27.32 7.23
N THR A 309 -0.27 27.86 6.89
CA THR A 309 -0.70 29.21 7.31
C THR A 309 -0.86 29.37 8.82
N GLY A 310 -1.06 28.27 9.56
CA GLY A 310 -1.17 28.27 11.02
C GLY A 310 0.16 28.12 11.78
N GLY A 311 1.31 28.23 11.10
CA GLY A 311 2.62 28.10 11.73
C GLY A 311 3.04 26.65 11.98
N ALA A 312 3.94 26.40 12.94
CA ALA A 312 4.58 25.09 13.11
C ALA A 312 3.62 23.91 13.36
N THR A 313 2.48 24.16 14.01
CA THR A 313 1.42 23.17 14.30
C THR A 313 0.15 23.39 13.48
N GLY A 314 0.21 24.24 12.45
CA GLY A 314 -0.92 24.52 11.55
C GLY A 314 -1.16 23.44 10.49
N GLY A 315 -0.54 22.26 10.66
CA GLY A 315 -0.63 21.14 9.73
C GLY A 315 -1.84 20.25 9.97
N ASP A 316 -1.82 19.05 9.40
CA ASP A 316 -2.84 18.02 9.61
C ASP A 316 -2.55 17.05 10.77
N VAL A 317 -1.50 17.39 11.53
CA VAL A 317 -1.06 16.75 12.75
C VAL A 317 -0.88 17.83 13.83
N SER A 318 -1.08 17.47 15.10
CA SER A 318 -0.99 18.42 16.22
C SER A 318 0.43 18.85 16.58
N PHE A 319 1.44 18.16 16.03
CA PHE A 319 2.86 18.46 16.22
C PHE A 319 3.46 19.12 14.96
N TRP A 320 4.78 19.28 14.92
CA TRP A 320 5.46 19.97 13.82
C TRP A 320 5.13 19.35 12.46
N TYR A 321 4.59 20.16 11.54
CA TYR A 321 4.02 19.68 10.27
C TYR A 321 4.99 18.86 9.41
N ALA A 322 6.29 19.18 9.41
CA ALA A 322 7.30 18.49 8.59
C ALA A 322 7.99 17.32 9.32
N THR A 323 7.47 16.88 10.47
CA THR A 323 8.00 15.73 11.22
C THR A 323 8.03 14.46 10.37
N TYR A 324 7.04 14.25 9.49
CA TYR A 324 7.02 13.08 8.62
C TYR A 324 8.13 13.14 7.55
N CYS A 325 8.48 14.33 7.05
CA CYS A 325 9.57 14.51 6.10
C CYS A 325 10.92 14.16 6.76
N VAL A 326 11.18 14.72 7.94
CA VAL A 326 12.42 14.43 8.69
C VAL A 326 12.49 12.96 9.10
N THR A 327 11.39 12.39 9.58
CA THR A 327 11.32 10.96 9.93
C THR A 327 11.56 10.09 8.69
N GLY A 328 10.95 10.43 7.54
CA GLY A 328 11.14 9.73 6.28
C GLY A 328 12.59 9.78 5.78
N ILE A 329 13.23 10.95 5.83
CA ILE A 329 14.66 11.10 5.51
C ILE A 329 15.51 10.26 6.48
N GLY A 330 15.21 10.31 7.78
CA GLY A 330 15.91 9.52 8.80
C GLY A 330 15.85 8.02 8.50
N ILE A 331 14.68 7.51 8.11
CA ILE A 331 14.49 6.11 7.70
C ILE A 331 15.32 5.80 6.45
N LEU A 332 15.29 6.66 5.42
CA LEU A 332 16.05 6.47 4.19
C LEU A 332 17.57 6.45 4.45
N LEU A 333 18.06 7.38 5.28
CA LEU A 333 19.47 7.44 5.69
C LEU A 333 19.86 6.19 6.47
N LEU A 334 19.03 5.74 7.41
CA LEU A 334 19.26 4.51 8.17
C LEU A 334 19.32 3.29 7.23
N CYS A 335 18.40 3.19 6.26
CA CYS A 335 18.44 2.13 5.24
C CYS A 335 19.71 2.21 4.39
N GLY A 336 20.16 3.40 4.02
CA GLY A 336 21.41 3.62 3.28
C GLY A 336 22.65 3.21 4.07
N VAL A 337 22.71 3.58 5.36
CA VAL A 337 23.78 3.17 6.28
C VAL A 337 23.77 1.65 6.45
N TYR A 338 22.61 1.04 6.67
CA TYR A 338 22.47 -0.42 6.75
C TYR A 338 22.97 -1.11 5.47
N TYR A 339 22.57 -0.61 4.30
CA TYR A 339 23.02 -1.14 3.02
C TYR A 339 24.54 -1.02 2.85
N TYR A 340 25.12 0.14 3.19
CA TYR A 340 26.55 0.37 3.13
C TYR A 340 27.34 -0.58 4.05
N LEU A 341 26.87 -0.72 5.30
CA LEU A 341 27.48 -1.64 6.27
C LEU A 341 27.42 -3.10 5.76
N TRP A 342 26.28 -3.51 5.21
CA TRP A 342 26.07 -4.87 4.74
C TRP A 342 26.82 -5.21 3.45
N LEU A 343 26.88 -4.28 2.48
CA LEU A 343 27.48 -4.52 1.17
C LEU A 343 28.99 -4.22 1.11
N TYR A 344 29.49 -3.27 1.91
CA TYR A 344 30.89 -2.84 1.83
C TYR A 344 31.68 -3.16 3.10
N VAL A 345 31.13 -2.94 4.29
CA VAL A 345 31.89 -3.10 5.54
C VAL A 345 32.02 -4.57 5.94
N LEU A 346 30.90 -5.31 5.99
CA LEU A 346 30.92 -6.74 6.31
C LEU A 346 31.73 -7.58 5.31
N PRO A 347 31.67 -7.35 3.98
CA PRO A 347 32.45 -8.16 3.04
C PRO A 347 33.94 -7.83 3.10
N LYS A 348 34.32 -6.56 3.35
CA LYS A 348 35.71 -6.19 3.63
C LYS A 348 36.24 -6.90 4.88
N TRP A 349 35.45 -6.94 5.95
CA TRP A 349 35.88 -7.58 7.19
C TRP A 349 35.92 -9.11 7.08
N GLY A 350 34.94 -9.70 6.37
CA GLY A 350 34.86 -11.14 6.14
C GLY A 350 35.66 -11.66 4.93
N LYS A 351 36.41 -10.80 4.22
CA LYS A 351 37.20 -11.15 3.03
C LYS A 351 36.38 -11.84 1.92
N TYR A 352 35.16 -11.40 1.69
CA TYR A 352 34.29 -11.88 0.61
C TYR A 352 33.73 -10.71 -0.21
N ARG A 353 33.11 -10.99 -1.36
CA ARG A 353 32.37 -10.04 -2.18
C ARG A 353 30.99 -10.61 -2.47
N ILE A 354 29.98 -9.75 -2.54
CA ILE A 354 28.62 -10.14 -2.89
C ILE A 354 28.48 -10.03 -4.40
N MET A 355 28.15 -11.14 -5.06
CA MET A 355 27.95 -11.25 -6.51
C MET A 355 26.49 -11.64 -6.80
N GLN A 356 26.04 -11.35 -8.01
CA GLN A 356 24.73 -11.77 -8.50
C GLN A 356 24.87 -13.07 -9.30
N GLU A 357 23.96 -14.03 -9.07
CA GLU A 357 23.85 -15.29 -9.82
C GLU A 357 22.42 -15.42 -10.35
N VAL A 358 22.27 -15.77 -11.64
CA VAL A 358 20.97 -16.05 -12.26
C VAL A 358 20.67 -17.54 -12.12
N MET A 359 19.74 -17.89 -11.25
CA MET A 359 19.24 -19.25 -11.11
C MET A 359 18.08 -19.45 -12.09
N VAL A 360 18.15 -20.51 -12.89
CA VAL A 360 17.03 -20.98 -13.71
C VAL A 360 16.29 -22.05 -12.90
N LEU A 361 15.01 -21.81 -12.58
CA LEU A 361 14.15 -22.77 -11.89
C LEU A 361 13.73 -23.90 -12.83
N GLU A 362 13.26 -25.01 -12.26
CA GLU A 362 12.81 -26.20 -13.00
C GLU A 362 11.69 -25.91 -14.02
N ASP A 363 10.96 -24.81 -13.86
CA ASP A 363 9.90 -24.32 -14.75
C ASP A 363 10.42 -23.43 -15.90
N GLY A 364 11.74 -23.22 -16.00
CA GLY A 364 12.38 -22.36 -17.00
C GLY A 364 12.34 -20.86 -16.67
N SER A 365 11.79 -20.47 -15.51
CA SER A 365 11.85 -19.09 -15.05
C SER A 365 13.24 -18.74 -14.51
N SER A 366 13.71 -17.52 -14.73
CA SER A 366 15.00 -17.04 -14.21
C SER A 366 14.80 -16.11 -13.02
N THR A 367 15.55 -16.32 -11.94
CA THR A 367 15.57 -15.47 -10.76
C THR A 367 17.00 -15.09 -10.40
N ASN A 368 17.17 -13.94 -9.75
CA ASN A 368 18.48 -13.45 -9.31
C ASN A 368 18.70 -13.79 -7.83
N SER A 369 19.85 -14.36 -7.51
CA SER A 369 20.32 -14.61 -6.15
C SER A 369 21.58 -13.81 -5.87
N LEU A 370 21.77 -13.37 -4.62
CA LEU A 370 23.00 -12.72 -4.17
C LEU A 370 23.86 -13.73 -3.41
N VAL A 371 25.03 -14.06 -3.97
CA VAL A 371 25.95 -15.06 -3.42
C VAL A 371 27.18 -14.39 -2.84
N ARG A 372 27.65 -14.91 -1.70
CA ARG A 372 28.91 -14.47 -1.07
C ARG A 372 30.05 -15.30 -1.66
N VAL A 373 30.92 -14.67 -2.42
CA VAL A 373 32.10 -15.30 -3.01
C VAL A 373 33.33 -14.85 -2.24
N ALA A 374 34.13 -15.78 -1.72
CA ALA A 374 35.36 -15.43 -1.03
C ALA A 374 36.34 -14.72 -1.99
N LEU A 375 37.14 -13.78 -1.49
CA LEU A 375 38.10 -13.03 -2.32
C LEU A 375 39.09 -13.92 -3.08
N LYS A 376 39.37 -15.12 -2.56
CA LYS A 376 40.27 -16.10 -3.18
C LYS A 376 39.66 -16.79 -4.41
N ASP A 377 38.34 -16.97 -4.43
CA ASP A 377 37.62 -17.74 -5.47
C ASP A 377 37.01 -16.82 -6.54
N LEU A 378 37.31 -15.53 -6.46
CA LEU A 378 36.70 -14.47 -7.25
C LEU A 378 37.15 -14.51 -8.72
N SER A 379 38.39 -14.94 -8.97
CA SER A 379 38.91 -15.19 -10.32
C SER A 379 38.22 -16.37 -10.98
N GLN A 380 37.99 -17.46 -10.25
CA GLN A 380 37.27 -18.64 -10.73
C GLN A 380 35.81 -18.32 -11.01
N TRP A 381 35.17 -17.54 -10.13
CA TRP A 381 33.79 -17.07 -10.34
C TRP A 381 33.64 -16.22 -11.61
N SER A 382 34.59 -15.31 -11.86
CA SER A 382 34.55 -14.43 -13.04
C SER A 382 34.79 -15.18 -14.37
N GLN A 383 35.34 -16.39 -14.32
CA GLN A 383 35.48 -17.27 -15.49
C GLN A 383 34.22 -18.10 -15.74
N SER A 384 33.49 -18.46 -14.67
CA SER A 384 32.30 -19.29 -14.76
C SER A 384 31.00 -18.50 -14.93
N HIS A 385 30.99 -17.19 -14.69
CA HIS A 385 29.78 -16.35 -14.77
C HIS A 385 30.03 -15.05 -15.52
N ASP A 386 29.03 -14.60 -16.29
CA ASP A 386 29.05 -13.30 -16.98
C ASP A 386 28.78 -12.13 -16.00
N GLU A 387 28.93 -10.88 -16.45
CA GLU A 387 28.65 -9.69 -15.61
C GLU A 387 27.19 -9.61 -15.14
N ALA A 388 26.27 -10.31 -15.81
CA ALA A 388 24.86 -10.39 -15.42
C ALA A 388 24.59 -11.54 -14.42
N GLY A 389 25.60 -12.35 -14.09
CA GLY A 389 25.50 -13.48 -13.17
C GLY A 389 25.05 -14.80 -13.82
N ARG A 390 25.04 -14.91 -15.15
CA ARG A 390 24.69 -16.15 -15.86
C ARG A 390 25.91 -17.04 -15.99
N ALA A 391 25.73 -18.35 -15.80
CA ALA A 391 26.81 -19.32 -15.98
C ALA A 391 27.31 -19.32 -17.44
N VAL A 392 28.60 -19.07 -17.62
CA VAL A 392 29.31 -19.16 -18.89
C VAL A 392 29.77 -20.60 -19.05
N VAL A 393 28.97 -21.41 -19.74
CA VAL A 393 29.42 -22.72 -20.22
C VAL A 393 30.39 -22.46 -21.37
N THR A 394 31.66 -22.83 -21.19
CA THR A 394 32.71 -22.76 -22.22
C THR A 394 32.19 -23.30 -23.55
N GLY A 395 31.95 -22.40 -24.52
CA GLY A 395 31.77 -22.74 -25.93
C GLY A 395 30.36 -22.71 -26.52
N VAL A 396 29.28 -22.59 -25.75
CA VAL A 396 27.92 -22.48 -26.34
C VAL A 396 27.16 -21.36 -25.66
N ARG A 397 26.92 -20.29 -26.42
CA ARG A 397 25.93 -19.26 -26.11
C ARG A 397 24.60 -20.00 -25.95
N VAL A 398 24.09 -20.13 -24.73
CA VAL A 398 22.71 -20.56 -24.49
C VAL A 398 21.82 -19.42 -24.99
N GLU A 399 21.57 -19.39 -26.29
CA GLU A 399 20.37 -18.76 -26.79
C GLU A 399 19.22 -19.54 -26.16
N ALA A 400 18.41 -18.85 -25.37
CA ALA A 400 17.10 -19.35 -24.99
C ALA A 400 16.37 -19.69 -26.29
N LYS A 401 16.34 -20.97 -26.62
CA LYS A 401 15.65 -21.50 -27.78
C LYS A 401 14.17 -21.20 -27.52
N ASN A 402 13.66 -20.14 -28.13
CA ASN A 402 12.23 -19.96 -28.36
C ASN A 402 11.80 -21.11 -29.28
N GLU A 403 11.62 -22.31 -28.73
CA GLU A 403 10.90 -23.36 -29.44
C GLU A 403 9.46 -22.88 -29.57
N GLY A 404 9.10 -22.59 -30.83
CA GLY A 404 7.76 -22.21 -31.23
C GLY A 404 6.76 -23.19 -30.66
N ARG A 405 5.82 -22.65 -29.90
CA ARG A 405 4.58 -23.33 -29.55
C ARG A 405 3.90 -23.74 -30.87
N PRO A 406 3.64 -25.04 -31.12
CA PRO A 406 2.88 -25.43 -32.30
C PRO A 406 1.49 -24.81 -32.23
N GLU A 407 1.09 -24.17 -33.33
CA GLU A 407 -0.29 -23.83 -33.60
C GLU A 407 -1.11 -25.13 -33.49
N GLN A 408 -1.98 -25.19 -32.48
CA GLN A 408 -3.09 -26.12 -32.51
C GLN A 408 -4.31 -25.34 -32.99
N VAL A 409 -4.81 -25.82 -34.12
CA VAL A 409 -6.05 -25.46 -34.83
C VAL A 409 -7.26 -25.45 -33.90
#